data_AF-A0A938DFY7-F1
#
_entry.id   AF-A0A938DFY7-F1
#
_cell.length_a   1.000
_cell.length_b   1.000
_cell.length_c   1.000
_cell.angle_alpha   90.00
_cell.angle_beta   90.00
_cell.angle_gamma   90.00
#
_symmetry.space_group_name_H-M   'P 1'
#
loop_
_entity.id
_entity.type
_entity.pdbx_description
1 polymer ?
#
loop_
_entity_poly.entity_id
_entity_poly.type
_entity_poly.pdbx_seq_one_letter_code
_entity_poly.pdbx_strand_id
1 'polypeptide(L)' 'GGYGYSIRKAIGYGYVRNADGVDPTFVLSGEYQLEIAGERRPASASLSPFYDPKGERFRA' A
#
# COMPACT_ATOMS: atom_id res chain seq x y z
N GLY A 1 -9.88 -6.49 0.95
CA GLY A 1 -9.64 -5.07 0.62
C GLY A 1 -10.71 -4.23 1.29
N GLY A 2 -10.51 -2.92 1.35
CA GLY A 2 -11.49 -1.98 1.90
C GLY A 2 -11.39 -0.62 1.20
N TYR A 3 -12.30 0.29 1.52
CA TYR A 3 -12.25 1.67 1.01
C TYR A 3 -11.80 2.62 2.12
N GLY A 4 -10.67 3.28 1.92
CA GLY A 4 -10.17 4.30 2.84
C GLY A 4 -10.89 5.62 2.61
N TYR A 5 -11.99 5.85 3.33
CA TYR A 5 -12.80 7.08 3.19
C TYR A 5 -11.99 8.36 3.43
N SER A 6 -11.04 8.34 4.36
CA SER A 6 -10.17 9.50 4.65
C SER A 6 -9.24 9.89 3.50
N ILE A 7 -8.92 8.93 2.61
CA ILE A 7 -8.06 9.17 1.43
C ILE A 7 -8.80 9.00 0.10
N ARG A 8 -10.09 8.65 0.15
CA ARG A 8 -10.98 8.40 -1.00
C ARG A 8 -10.44 7.39 -2.02
N LYS A 9 -9.83 6.30 -1.53
CA LYS A 9 -9.22 5.26 -2.38
C LYS A 9 -9.49 3.86 -1.86
N ALA A 10 -9.51 2.89 -2.77
CA ALA A 10 -9.47 1.47 -2.38
C ALA A 10 -8.08 1.13 -1.81
N ILE A 11 -8.06 0.34 -0.74
CA ILE A 11 -6.85 -0.09 -0.04
C ILE A 11 -6.88 -1.62 0.10
N GLY A 12 -5.72 -2.24 -0.04
CA GLY A 12 -5.51 -3.66 0.23
C GLY A 12 -4.16 -3.88 0.88
N TYR A 13 -4.03 -5.02 1.57
CA TYR A 13 -2.74 -5.55 2.01
C TYR A 13 -2.36 -6.72 1.12
N GLY A 14 -1.07 -6.85 0.86
CA GLY A 14 -0.50 -7.95 0.09
C GLY A 14 0.86 -8.33 0.64
N TYR A 15 1.27 -9.57 0.40
CA TYR A 15 2.59 -10.07 0.77
C TYR A 15 3.49 -10.07 -0.46
N VAL A 16 4.68 -9.49 -0.33
CA VAL A 16 5.73 -9.54 -1.35
C VAL A 16 6.72 -10.63 -0.97
N ARG A 17 7.16 -11.42 -1.94
CA ARG A 17 8.16 -12.48 -1.76
C ARG A 17 9.30 -12.25 -2.74
N ASN A 18 10.52 -12.38 -2.25
CA ASN A 18 11.74 -12.42 -3.06
C ASN A 18 12.71 -13.41 -2.42
N ALA A 19 13.33 -14.28 -3.22
CA ALA A 19 14.22 -15.33 -2.73
C ALA A 19 15.51 -14.76 -2.12
N ASP A 20 15.99 -13.64 -2.67
CA ASP A 20 17.20 -12.94 -2.21
C ASP A 20 16.96 -12.03 -0.99
N GLY A 21 15.72 -12.00 -0.49
CA GLY A 21 15.29 -11.14 0.61
C GLY A 21 14.43 -9.97 0.15
N VAL A 22 13.64 -9.44 1.09
CA VAL A 22 12.74 -8.31 0.87
C VAL A 22 13.14 -7.18 1.82
N ASP A 23 13.67 -6.09 1.28
CA ASP A 23 13.97 -4.88 2.03
C ASP A 23 12.99 -3.73 1.66
N PRO A 24 12.95 -2.63 2.43
CA PRO A 24 12.06 -1.50 2.17
C PRO A 24 12.25 -0.88 0.77
N THR A 25 13.49 -0.78 0.29
CA THR A 25 13.81 -0.21 -1.01
C THR A 25 13.23 -1.08 -2.12
N PHE A 26 13.40 -2.41 -2.02
CA PHE A 26 12.85 -3.38 -2.94
C PHE A 26 11.32 -3.26 -3.05
N VAL A 27 10.63 -3.12 -1.91
CA VAL A 27 9.18 -2.96 -1.90
C VAL A 27 8.75 -1.61 -2.49
N LEU A 28 9.51 -0.54 -2.28
CA LEU A 28 9.12 0.79 -2.76
C LEU A 28 9.51 1.05 -4.22
N SER A 29 10.51 0.34 -4.75
CA SER A 29 10.91 0.44 -6.17
C SER A 29 10.06 -0.42 -7.11
N GLY A 30 9.26 -1.34 -6.56
CA GLY A 30 8.42 -2.23 -7.36
C GLY A 30 7.23 -1.52 -7.99
N GLU A 31 6.85 -1.97 -9.19
CA GLU A 31 5.57 -1.61 -9.79
C GLU A 31 4.50 -2.62 -9.39
N TYR A 32 3.41 -2.15 -8.80
CA TYR A 32 2.33 -3.00 -8.33
C TYR A 32 1.04 -2.72 -9.09
N GLN A 33 0.28 -3.78 -9.31
CA GLN A 33 -1.05 -3.71 -9.89
C GLN A 33 -1.99 -4.55 -9.04
N LEU A 34 -3.21 -4.04 -8.86
CA LEU A 34 -4.30 -4.79 -8.24
C LEU A 34 -5.22 -5.30 -9.34
N GLU A 35 -5.53 -6.59 -9.28
CA GLU A 35 -6.57 -7.17 -10.14
C GLU A 35 -7.93 -6.97 -9.47
N ILE A 36 -8.84 -6.30 -10.17
CA ILE A 36 -10.20 -6.04 -9.72
C ILE A 36 -11.13 -6.52 -10.84
N ALA A 37 -11.90 -7.57 -10.55
CA ALA A 37 -12.85 -8.16 -11.50
C ALA A 37 -12.23 -8.49 -12.88
N GLY A 38 -10.98 -8.96 -12.90
CA GLY A 38 -10.25 -9.30 -14.12
C GLY A 38 -9.51 -8.14 -14.79
N GLU A 39 -9.65 -6.92 -14.28
CA GLU A 39 -8.88 -5.77 -14.76
C GLU A 39 -7.72 -5.43 -13.84
N ARG A 40 -6.53 -5.26 -14.42
CA ARG A 40 -5.35 -4.79 -13.69
C ARG A 40 -5.36 -3.27 -13.59
N ARG A 41 -5.31 -2.76 -12.37
CA ARG A 41 -5.26 -1.32 -12.07
C ARG A 41 -3.94 -0.99 -11.37
N PRO A 42 -3.22 0.06 -11.79
CA PRO A 42 -1.99 0.50 -11.12
C PRO A 42 -2.21 0.78 -9.64
N ALA A 43 -1.27 0.35 -8.82
CA ALA A 43 -1.29 0.55 -7.37
C ALA A 43 0.08 1.00 -6.85
N SER A 44 0.07 1.83 -5.82
CA SER A 44 1.28 2.26 -5.13
C SER A 44 1.40 1.52 -3.80
N ALA A 45 2.54 0.87 -3.57
CA ALA A 45 2.86 0.29 -2.28
C ALA A 45 3.28 1.40 -1.29
N SER A 46 2.95 1.20 -0.01
CA SER A 46 3.38 2.07 1.08
C SER A 46 3.70 1.21 2.29
N LEU A 47 4.83 1.50 2.94
CA LEU A 47 5.23 0.87 4.21
C LEU A 47 4.70 1.61 5.43
N SER A 48 4.22 2.84 5.24
CA SER A 48 3.57 3.65 6.26
C SER A 48 2.07 3.77 6.01
N PRO A 49 1.27 4.10 7.03
CA PRO A 49 -0.13 4.45 6.85
C PRO A 49 -0.30 5.58 5.81
N PHE A 50 -1.30 5.45 4.94
CA PHE A 50 -1.63 6.50 3.96
C PHE A 50 -2.29 7.73 4.60
N TYR A 51 -2.76 7.61 5.84
CA TYR A 51 -3.42 8.69 6.57
C TYR A 51 -2.75 8.86 7.93
N ASP A 52 -2.39 10.10 8.25
CA ASP A 52 -1.66 10.48 9.45
C ASP A 52 -0.42 9.60 9.76
N PRO A 53 0.58 9.55 8.86
CA PRO A 53 1.75 8.69 9.03
C PRO A 53 2.59 9.03 10.27
N LYS A 54 2.46 10.26 10.80
CA LYS A 54 3.17 10.74 11.99
C LYS A 54 2.35 10.61 13.29
N GLY A 55 1.07 10.26 13.19
CA GLY A 55 0.17 10.16 14.35
C GLY A 55 -0.08 11.49 15.04
N GLU A 56 0.01 12.61 14.33
CA GLU A 56 -0.11 13.95 14.91
C GLU A 56 -1.53 14.24 15.39
N ARG A 57 -2.55 13.58 14.83
CA ARG A 57 -3.96 13.83 15.17
C ARG A 57 -4.39 13.17 16.49
N PHE A 58 -3.66 12.16 16.95
CA PHE A 58 -3.95 11.49 18.23
C PHE A 58 -3.20 12.13 19.40
N ARG A 59 -2.12 12.86 19.14
CA ARG A 59 -1.24 13.43 20.18
C ARG A 59 -1.68 14.82 20.69
N ALA A 60 -2.79 15.34 20.20
CA ALA A 60 -3.34 16.66 20.54
C ALA A 60 -4.37 16.58 21.68
#